data_AF-A0A0S8JPQ0-F1
#
_entry.id   AF-A0A0S8JPQ0-F1
#
_cell.length_a   1.000
_cell.length_b   1.000
_cell.length_c   1.000
_cell.angle_alpha   90.00
_cell.angle_beta   90.00
_cell.angle_gamma   90.00
#
_symmetry.space_group_name_H-M   'P 1'
#
loop_
_entity.id
_entity.type
_entity.pdbx_description
1 polymer ?
#
loop_
_entity_poly.entity_id
_entity_poly.type
_entity_poly.pdbx_seq_one_letter_code
_entity_poly.pdbx_strand_id
1 'polypeptide(L)'
;MKRMRRCTVACMVLFLVLSEPFAALAVAQEATEQTAATISFLVGNVRVKRARAFRSVKAELDMELRVGDIIRTFSGARAEIQLEGGDYLRLKENSRLEITKLERRGNHRHRGFRTWVGSVLARVGRLTTRESTFEMSSPTMVAAVRGTTFSTTVGADETTELAVLDGTMGVINPEVPGPEVMVEEKQKTTVRRGVPPAVPIALTAAEIAALTAWAQAVWQVGAAAGTGAGTGAGAGAGVAPTTAAEAAATTPWYLSAPVLAGAVGVGAAVTTAVIIAGQGEEPGKATVRITVQW
;
A
#
# COMPACT_ATOMS: atom_id res chain seq x y z
N MET A 1 -85.60 22.10 -9.14
CA MET A 1 -84.69 21.05 -9.67
C MET A 1 -83.50 21.56 -10.53
N LYS A 2 -83.55 22.76 -11.15
CA LYS A 2 -82.43 23.31 -11.97
C LYS A 2 -81.18 23.77 -11.21
N ARG A 3 -81.25 24.04 -9.90
CA ARG A 3 -80.09 24.46 -9.07
C ARG A 3 -79.20 23.30 -8.62
N MET A 4 -79.74 22.08 -8.54
CA MET A 4 -79.01 20.88 -8.10
C MET A 4 -77.98 20.40 -9.13
N ARG A 5 -78.28 20.54 -10.43
CA ARG A 5 -77.41 20.13 -11.55
C ARG A 5 -76.21 21.06 -11.76
N ARG A 6 -76.28 22.30 -11.27
CA ARG A 6 -75.17 23.27 -11.39
C ARG A 6 -74.08 23.03 -10.34
N CYS A 7 -74.43 22.53 -9.15
CA CYS A 7 -73.47 22.11 -8.13
C CYS A 7 -72.74 20.81 -8.49
N THR A 8 -73.41 19.86 -9.14
CA THR A 8 -72.78 18.59 -9.55
C THR A 8 -71.73 18.81 -10.64
N VAL A 9 -72.02 19.69 -11.61
CA VAL A 9 -71.06 20.04 -12.67
C VAL A 9 -69.88 20.86 -12.11
N ALA A 10 -70.11 21.77 -11.16
CA ALA A 10 -69.04 22.54 -10.52
C ALA A 10 -68.09 21.66 -9.66
N CYS A 11 -68.61 20.65 -8.95
CA CYS A 11 -67.76 19.72 -8.20
C CYS A 11 -66.97 18.76 -9.11
N MET A 12 -67.53 18.37 -10.26
CA MET A 12 -66.87 17.47 -11.21
C MET A 12 -65.73 18.18 -11.97
N VAL A 13 -65.87 19.48 -12.26
CA VAL A 13 -64.79 20.29 -12.86
C VAL A 13 -63.70 20.61 -11.83
N LEU A 14 -64.05 20.81 -10.56
CA LEU A 14 -63.06 21.02 -9.49
C LEU A 14 -62.22 19.75 -9.20
N PHE A 15 -62.81 18.56 -9.35
CA PHE A 15 -62.09 17.29 -9.20
C PHE A 15 -61.18 16.97 -10.40
N LEU A 16 -61.49 17.49 -11.59
CA LEU A 16 -60.70 17.29 -12.83
C LEU A 16 -59.49 18.24 -12.95
N VAL A 17 -59.45 19.33 -12.19
CA VAL A 17 -58.31 20.28 -12.17
C VAL A 17 -57.37 20.00 -10.98
N LEU A 18 -57.82 19.23 -9.98
CA LEU A 18 -56.98 18.78 -8.85
C LEU A 18 -56.28 17.44 -9.11
N SER A 19 -56.54 16.80 -10.25
CA SER A 19 -55.86 15.58 -10.70
C SER A 19 -54.73 15.90 -11.69
N GLU A 20 -53.94 16.93 -11.44
CA GLU A 20 -52.68 17.04 -12.18
C GLU A 20 -51.77 15.90 -11.74
N PRO A 21 -51.19 15.15 -12.69
CA PRO A 21 -50.21 14.14 -12.36
C PRO A 21 -49.04 14.88 -11.75
N PHE A 22 -48.84 14.70 -10.44
CA PHE A 22 -47.58 15.02 -9.79
C PHE A 22 -46.53 14.19 -10.52
N ALA A 23 -45.96 14.76 -11.56
CA ALA A 23 -44.89 14.18 -12.33
C ALA A 23 -43.82 13.89 -11.30
N ALA A 24 -43.69 12.61 -10.96
CA ALA A 24 -42.66 12.12 -10.08
C ALA A 24 -41.36 12.59 -10.72
N LEU A 25 -40.75 13.61 -10.14
CA LEU A 25 -39.36 13.92 -10.36
C LEU A 25 -38.64 12.64 -9.95
N ALA A 26 -38.35 11.80 -10.94
CA ALA A 26 -37.39 10.73 -10.79
C ALA A 26 -36.07 11.44 -10.55
N VAL A 27 -35.77 11.71 -9.27
CA VAL A 27 -34.42 12.01 -8.84
C VAL A 27 -33.63 10.82 -9.37
N ALA A 28 -32.80 11.08 -10.39
CA ALA A 28 -31.79 10.15 -10.82
C ALA A 28 -30.88 9.94 -9.61
N GLN A 29 -31.22 8.96 -8.77
CA GLN A 29 -30.31 8.47 -7.76
C GLN A 29 -29.22 7.77 -8.56
N GLU A 30 -28.13 8.48 -8.82
CA GLU A 30 -26.89 7.82 -9.22
C GLU A 30 -26.61 6.75 -8.18
N ALA A 31 -26.73 5.49 -8.61
CA ALA A 31 -26.47 4.35 -7.76
C ALA A 31 -25.02 4.50 -7.25
N THR A 32 -24.87 4.67 -5.94
CA THR A 32 -23.56 4.63 -5.30
C THR A 32 -23.22 3.17 -5.09
N GLU A 33 -22.36 2.64 -5.94
CA GLU A 33 -21.86 1.28 -5.82
C GLU A 33 -20.68 1.27 -4.85
N GLN A 34 -20.64 0.26 -3.97
CA GLN A 34 -19.46 0.02 -3.15
C GLN A 34 -18.42 -0.70 -3.98
N THR A 35 -17.24 -0.09 -4.10
CA THR A 35 -16.09 -0.70 -4.76
C THR A 35 -15.40 -1.67 -3.80
N ALA A 36 -14.96 -2.81 -4.33
CA ALA A 36 -14.15 -3.78 -3.59
C ALA A 36 -12.66 -3.39 -3.60
N ALA A 37 -11.98 -3.66 -2.49
CA ALA A 37 -10.52 -3.75 -2.42
C ALA A 37 -10.16 -5.20 -2.09
N THR A 38 -9.06 -5.73 -2.62
CA THR A 38 -8.64 -7.12 -2.39
C THR A 38 -7.20 -7.19 -1.95
N ILE A 39 -6.87 -8.20 -1.14
CA ILE A 39 -5.48 -8.47 -0.75
C ILE A 39 -4.80 -9.23 -1.89
N SER A 40 -3.99 -8.55 -2.70
CA SER A 40 -3.26 -9.16 -3.83
C SER A 40 -1.99 -9.89 -3.40
N PHE A 41 -1.45 -9.55 -2.23
CA PHE A 41 -0.24 -10.19 -1.69
C PHE A 41 -0.22 -10.09 -0.17
N LEU A 42 0.26 -11.15 0.49
CA LEU A 42 0.52 -11.14 1.92
C LEU A 42 1.68 -12.06 2.26
N VAL A 43 2.50 -11.63 3.21
CA VAL A 43 3.57 -12.43 3.82
C VAL A 43 3.53 -12.21 5.32
N GLY A 44 3.78 -13.27 6.09
CA GLY A 44 3.81 -13.23 7.55
C GLY A 44 2.44 -13.15 8.19
N ASN A 45 2.37 -12.59 9.40
CA ASN A 45 1.14 -12.47 10.17
C ASN A 45 0.44 -11.15 9.84
N VAL A 46 -0.59 -11.23 9.01
CA VAL A 46 -1.48 -10.12 8.66
C VAL A 46 -2.87 -10.44 9.18
N ARG A 47 -3.51 -9.47 9.83
CA ARG A 47 -4.86 -9.63 10.38
C ARG A 47 -5.78 -8.54 9.89
N VAL A 48 -7.03 -8.91 9.63
CA VAL A 48 -8.11 -7.98 9.26
C VAL A 48 -9.13 -7.98 10.38
N LYS A 49 -9.45 -6.80 10.90
CA LYS A 49 -10.60 -6.59 11.79
C LYS A 49 -11.71 -5.99 10.94
N ARG A 50 -12.83 -6.72 10.80
CA ARG A 50 -14.01 -6.21 10.08
C ARG A 50 -14.68 -5.08 10.86
N ALA A 51 -15.30 -4.13 10.17
CA ALA A 51 -15.93 -2.95 10.77
C ALA A 51 -16.85 -3.26 11.98
N ARG A 52 -17.68 -4.31 11.86
CA ARG A 52 -18.65 -4.73 12.89
C ARG A 52 -18.17 -5.90 13.76
N ALA A 53 -16.93 -6.35 13.58
CA ALA A 53 -16.39 -7.50 14.31
C ALA A 53 -15.50 -7.05 15.47
N PHE A 54 -15.67 -7.70 16.62
CA PHE A 54 -14.79 -7.51 17.77
C PHE A 54 -13.47 -8.26 17.60
N ARG A 55 -13.48 -9.39 16.91
CA ARG A 55 -12.29 -10.23 16.69
C ARG A 55 -11.64 -9.91 15.34
N SER A 56 -10.31 -9.97 15.33
CA SER A 56 -9.53 -9.93 14.10
C SER A 56 -9.39 -11.35 13.53
N VAL A 57 -9.57 -11.48 12.22
CA VAL A 57 -9.35 -12.72 11.46
C VAL A 57 -7.99 -12.67 10.78
N LYS A 58 -7.40 -13.84 10.50
CA LYS A 58 -6.19 -13.91 9.68
C LYS A 58 -6.54 -13.45 8.26
N ALA A 59 -5.67 -12.65 7.66
CA ALA A 59 -5.82 -12.26 6.26
C ALA A 59 -5.51 -13.45 5.35
N GLU A 60 -6.25 -13.54 4.25
CA GLU A 60 -6.05 -14.56 3.21
C GLU A 60 -5.86 -13.85 1.86
N LEU A 61 -5.23 -14.54 0.91
CA LEU A 61 -5.03 -14.03 -0.44
C LEU A 61 -6.40 -13.87 -1.11
N ASP A 62 -6.55 -12.84 -1.93
CA ASP A 62 -7.80 -12.48 -2.61
C ASP A 62 -8.98 -12.17 -1.66
N MET A 63 -8.70 -12.01 -0.36
CA MET A 63 -9.72 -11.61 0.60
C MET A 63 -10.25 -10.22 0.25
N GLU A 64 -11.56 -10.13 0.04
CA GLU A 64 -12.27 -8.87 -0.17
C GLU A 64 -12.30 -8.05 1.12
N LEU A 65 -11.94 -6.77 1.00
CA LEU A 65 -11.94 -5.74 2.03
C LEU A 65 -13.03 -4.72 1.74
N ARG A 66 -13.67 -4.25 2.82
CA ARG A 66 -14.78 -3.31 2.76
C ARG A 66 -14.52 -2.08 3.60
N VAL A 67 -15.36 -1.06 3.41
CA VAL A 67 -15.33 0.15 4.23
C VAL A 67 -15.47 -0.20 5.72
N GLY A 68 -14.61 0.40 6.53
CA GLY A 68 -14.48 0.18 7.97
C GLY A 68 -13.58 -1.00 8.36
N ASP A 69 -13.04 -1.76 7.40
CA ASP A 69 -12.08 -2.80 7.71
C ASP A 69 -10.71 -2.21 8.08
N ILE A 70 -10.08 -2.83 9.08
CA ILE A 70 -8.77 -2.44 9.58
C ILE A 70 -7.78 -3.58 9.33
N ILE A 71 -6.75 -3.29 8.55
CA ILE A 71 -5.67 -4.20 8.20
C ILE A 71 -4.48 -3.91 9.13
N ARG A 72 -3.96 -4.95 9.77
CA ARG A 72 -2.80 -4.86 10.65
C ARG A 72 -1.73 -5.86 10.20
N THR A 73 -0.54 -5.35 9.91
CA THR A 73 0.66 -6.15 9.67
C THR A 73 1.48 -6.20 10.95
N PHE A 74 1.93 -7.39 11.35
CA PHE A 74 2.83 -7.57 12.49
C PHE A 74 4.30 -7.53 12.04
N SER A 75 5.24 -7.73 12.97
CA SER A 75 6.67 -7.79 12.64
C SER A 75 6.96 -8.87 11.59
N GLY A 76 7.82 -8.55 10.63
CA GLY A 76 8.15 -9.38 9.49
C GLY A 76 7.02 -9.57 8.46
N ALA A 77 5.84 -8.98 8.69
CA ALA A 77 4.69 -9.14 7.80
C ALA A 77 4.59 -7.99 6.78
N ARG A 78 4.06 -8.29 5.59
CA ARG A 78 3.82 -7.32 4.51
C ARG A 78 2.48 -7.66 3.85
N ALA A 79 1.76 -6.65 3.36
CA ALA A 79 0.48 -6.84 2.70
C ALA A 79 0.30 -5.83 1.56
N GLU A 80 -0.23 -6.28 0.42
CA GLU A 80 -0.61 -5.44 -0.71
C GLU A 80 -2.10 -5.49 -0.86
N ILE A 81 -2.69 -4.31 -1.01
CA ILE A 81 -4.10 -4.14 -1.25
C ILE A 81 -4.22 -3.56 -2.65
N GLN A 82 -4.85 -4.32 -3.54
CA GLN A 82 -5.22 -3.89 -4.87
C GLN A 82 -6.61 -3.27 -4.82
N LEU A 83 -6.76 -2.13 -5.49
CA LEU A 83 -8.05 -1.45 -5.62
C LEU A 83 -8.54 -1.50 -7.05
N GLU A 84 -9.84 -1.33 -7.17
CA GLU A 84 -10.49 -1.22 -8.45
C GLU A 84 -10.04 0.06 -9.17
N GLY A 85 -9.44 -0.10 -10.35
CA GLY A 85 -8.84 1.00 -11.11
C GLY A 85 -7.32 0.97 -11.20
N GLY A 86 -6.66 -0.05 -10.62
CA GLY A 86 -5.22 -0.25 -10.77
C GLY A 86 -4.37 0.42 -9.69
N ASP A 87 -4.99 1.14 -8.74
CA ASP A 87 -4.31 1.69 -7.58
C ASP A 87 -3.90 0.55 -6.63
N TYR A 88 -2.75 0.68 -5.96
CA TYR A 88 -2.32 -0.28 -4.94
C TYR A 88 -1.75 0.40 -3.70
N LEU A 89 -1.97 -0.23 -2.54
CA LEU A 89 -1.41 0.15 -1.26
C LEU A 89 -0.56 -0.98 -0.70
N ARG A 90 0.70 -0.67 -0.39
CA ARG A 90 1.67 -1.59 0.22
C ARG A 90 1.92 -1.21 1.66
N LEU A 91 1.66 -2.15 2.55
CA LEU A 91 1.90 -1.99 3.98
C LEU A 91 3.22 -2.69 4.33
N LYS A 92 4.11 -1.98 5.03
CA LYS A 92 5.26 -2.60 5.69
C LYS A 92 4.82 -3.28 6.98
N GLU A 93 5.78 -3.89 7.67
CA GLU A 93 5.55 -4.47 9.00
C GLU A 93 5.07 -3.41 10.00
N ASN A 94 4.46 -3.88 11.10
CA ASN A 94 3.99 -3.04 12.20
C ASN A 94 3.09 -1.88 11.78
N SER A 95 2.30 -2.07 10.71
CA SER A 95 1.45 -1.03 10.15
C SER A 95 -0.02 -1.32 10.40
N ARG A 96 -0.81 -0.26 10.56
CA ARG A 96 -2.25 -0.33 10.74
C ARG A 96 -2.95 0.65 9.82
N LEU A 97 -3.69 0.12 8.86
CA LEU A 97 -4.44 0.86 7.87
C LEU A 97 -5.93 0.58 8.03
N GLU A 98 -6.75 1.61 7.93
CA GLU A 98 -8.20 1.53 7.92
C GLU A 98 -8.74 2.05 6.58
N ILE A 99 -9.75 1.37 6.07
CA ILE A 99 -10.47 1.79 4.86
C ILE A 99 -11.62 2.68 5.29
N THR A 100 -11.54 3.99 5.05
CA THR A 100 -12.59 4.94 5.47
C THR A 100 -13.64 5.17 4.39
N LYS A 101 -13.28 5.02 3.11
CA LYS A 101 -14.21 5.21 1.99
C LYS A 101 -13.82 4.38 0.77
N LEU A 102 -14.80 3.70 0.18
CA LEU A 102 -14.70 2.99 -1.10
C LEU A 102 -16.05 3.08 -1.81
N GLU A 103 -16.24 4.16 -2.55
CA GLU A 103 -17.49 4.44 -3.24
C GLU A 103 -17.23 4.73 -4.71
N ARG A 104 -18.14 4.28 -5.56
CA ARG A 104 -18.23 4.62 -6.97
C ARG A 104 -19.59 5.24 -7.27
N ARG A 105 -19.59 6.36 -7.97
CA ARG A 105 -20.79 7.00 -8.51
C ARG A 105 -20.59 7.18 -10.01
N GLY A 106 -21.24 6.35 -10.82
CA GLY A 106 -20.96 6.29 -12.25
C GLY A 106 -19.47 6.06 -12.54
N ASN A 107 -18.81 7.03 -13.19
CA ASN A 107 -17.38 6.97 -13.52
C ASN A 107 -16.47 7.65 -12.46
N HIS A 108 -17.06 8.15 -11.37
CA HIS A 108 -16.36 8.84 -10.30
C HIS A 108 -16.08 7.87 -9.15
N ARG A 109 -14.87 7.92 -8.60
CA ARG A 109 -14.44 7.02 -7.53
C ARG A 109 -13.92 7.83 -6.36
N HIS A 110 -14.49 7.60 -5.18
CA HIS A 110 -14.10 8.21 -3.92
C HIS A 110 -13.45 7.17 -3.02
N ARG A 111 -12.15 7.35 -2.75
CA ARG A 111 -11.34 6.40 -1.98
C ARG A 111 -10.70 7.13 -0.82
N GLY A 112 -10.84 6.57 0.38
CA GLY A 112 -10.35 7.14 1.61
C GLY A 112 -9.67 6.09 2.46
N PHE A 113 -8.48 6.40 2.94
CA PHE A 113 -7.70 5.53 3.81
C PHE A 113 -7.21 6.30 5.02
N ARG A 114 -7.05 5.58 6.14
CA ARG A 114 -6.47 6.12 7.35
C ARG A 114 -5.33 5.26 7.85
N THR A 115 -4.13 5.80 7.88
CA THR A 115 -2.95 5.16 8.45
C THR A 115 -2.84 5.58 9.92
N TRP A 116 -2.97 4.61 10.82
CA TRP A 116 -2.89 4.86 12.25
C TRP A 116 -1.46 4.81 12.78
N VAL A 117 -0.64 3.89 12.25
CA VAL A 117 0.75 3.70 12.62
C VAL A 117 1.45 2.90 11.52
N GLY A 118 2.77 3.07 11.39
CA GLY A 118 3.62 2.33 10.48
C GLY A 118 3.75 3.00 9.12
N SER A 119 4.21 2.24 8.12
CA SER A 119 4.56 2.77 6.80
C SER A 119 3.70 2.15 5.71
N VAL A 120 3.10 3.02 4.91
CA VAL A 120 2.25 2.66 3.77
C VAL A 120 2.76 3.37 2.53
N LEU A 121 2.93 2.63 1.43
CA LEU A 121 3.19 3.20 0.11
C LEU A 121 1.93 3.06 -0.71
N ALA A 122 1.50 4.15 -1.32
CA ALA A 122 0.37 4.17 -2.22
C ALA A 122 0.84 4.59 -3.61
N ARG A 123 0.44 3.83 -4.62
CA ARG A 123 0.49 4.27 -6.00
C ARG A 123 -0.92 4.49 -6.50
N VAL A 124 -1.23 5.74 -6.76
CA VAL A 124 -2.54 6.17 -7.22
C VAL A 124 -2.40 6.57 -8.68
N GLY A 125 -3.15 5.92 -9.55
CA GLY A 125 -3.27 6.31 -10.95
C GLY A 125 -3.79 7.74 -11.07
N ARG A 126 -3.41 8.43 -12.15
CA ARG A 126 -3.88 9.80 -12.39
C ARG A 126 -5.40 9.82 -12.48
N LEU A 127 -6.03 10.61 -11.60
CA LEU A 127 -7.48 10.77 -11.57
C LEU A 127 -7.91 11.53 -12.82
N THR A 128 -8.56 10.84 -13.75
CA THR A 128 -9.02 11.41 -15.03
C THR A 128 -10.27 12.27 -14.89
N THR A 129 -11.09 12.01 -13.87
CA THR A 129 -12.35 12.74 -13.64
C THR A 129 -12.24 13.68 -12.45
N ARG A 130 -12.66 14.94 -12.62
CA ARG A 130 -12.49 16.00 -11.60
C ARG A 130 -13.11 15.66 -10.24
N GLU A 131 -14.20 14.91 -10.22
CA GLU A 131 -14.91 14.57 -8.98
C GLU A 131 -14.38 13.30 -8.31
N SER A 132 -13.47 12.55 -8.94
CA SER A 132 -12.81 11.44 -8.24
C SER A 132 -11.89 11.98 -7.16
N THR A 133 -11.93 11.37 -5.98
CA THR A 133 -11.11 11.76 -4.84
C THR A 133 -10.34 10.57 -4.31
N PHE A 134 -9.08 10.83 -3.91
CA PHE A 134 -8.27 9.89 -3.16
C PHE A 134 -7.69 10.63 -1.97
N GLU A 135 -8.03 10.17 -0.77
CA GLU A 135 -7.63 10.80 0.49
C GLU A 135 -6.85 9.81 1.34
N MET A 136 -5.70 10.26 1.84
CA MET A 136 -4.92 9.57 2.87
C MET A 136 -4.96 10.41 4.13
N SER A 137 -5.43 9.82 5.22
CA SER A 137 -5.50 10.48 6.52
C SER A 137 -4.58 9.78 7.53
N SER A 138 -4.09 10.53 8.49
CA SER A 138 -3.38 10.04 9.67
C SER A 138 -3.95 10.74 10.91
N PRO A 139 -3.47 10.45 12.14
CA PRO A 139 -3.87 11.21 13.33
C PRO A 139 -3.62 12.72 13.22
N THR A 140 -2.58 13.12 12.49
CA THR A 140 -2.10 14.51 12.44
C THR A 140 -2.25 15.18 11.07
N MET A 141 -2.69 14.45 10.04
CA MET A 141 -2.77 14.98 8.66
C MET A 141 -3.97 14.43 7.89
N VAL A 142 -4.45 15.24 6.94
CA VAL A 142 -5.28 14.78 5.82
C VAL A 142 -4.59 15.21 4.54
N ALA A 143 -4.44 14.29 3.60
CA ALA A 143 -3.76 14.52 2.35
C ALA A 143 -4.63 14.16 1.14
N ALA A 144 -4.78 15.11 0.23
CA ALA A 144 -5.54 14.97 -1.01
C ALA A 144 -4.60 14.60 -2.16
N VAL A 145 -4.81 13.43 -2.75
CA VAL A 145 -3.88 12.83 -3.72
C VAL A 145 -4.45 12.92 -5.13
N ARG A 146 -3.65 13.43 -6.07
CA ARG A 146 -4.02 13.57 -7.49
C ARG A 146 -2.99 12.86 -8.37
N GLY A 147 -3.06 11.53 -8.42
CA GLY A 147 -2.21 10.73 -9.30
C GLY A 147 -0.76 10.73 -8.86
N THR A 148 -0.50 10.17 -7.69
CA THR A 148 0.77 10.32 -6.99
C THR A 148 1.25 8.95 -6.51
N THR A 149 2.56 8.72 -6.62
CA THR A 149 3.24 7.64 -5.90
C THR A 149 3.89 8.25 -4.66
N PHE A 150 3.45 7.86 -3.48
CA PHE A 150 3.91 8.46 -2.23
C PHE A 150 3.99 7.42 -1.13
N SER A 151 4.72 7.76 -0.07
CA SER A 151 4.73 7.01 1.18
C SER A 151 4.28 7.88 2.34
N THR A 152 3.58 7.25 3.27
CA THR A 152 3.17 7.83 4.54
C THR A 152 3.72 6.95 5.65
N THR A 153 4.50 7.55 6.55
CA THR A 153 5.02 6.88 7.74
C THR A 153 4.49 7.60 8.96
N VAL A 154 3.76 6.88 9.81
CA VAL A 154 3.22 7.41 11.06
C VAL A 154 3.99 6.77 12.21
N GLY A 155 4.70 7.60 12.96
CA GLY A 155 5.43 7.20 14.16
C GLY A 155 4.51 6.90 15.34
N ALA A 156 5.07 6.27 16.38
CA ALA A 156 4.33 6.02 17.62
C ALA A 156 4.02 7.31 18.41
N ASP A 157 4.73 8.38 18.12
CA ASP A 157 4.54 9.74 18.61
C ASP A 157 3.48 10.54 17.82
N GLU A 158 2.75 9.86 16.92
CA GLU A 158 1.74 10.45 16.02
C GLU A 158 2.31 11.46 15.01
N THR A 159 3.64 11.60 14.93
CA THR A 159 4.29 12.36 13.87
C THR A 159 4.10 11.63 12.55
N THR A 160 3.57 12.33 11.56
CA THR A 160 3.41 11.80 10.21
C THR A 160 4.47 12.39 9.29
N GLU A 161 5.26 11.52 8.69
CA GLU A 161 6.17 11.87 7.60
C GLU A 161 5.56 11.41 6.28
N LEU A 162 5.58 12.30 5.31
CA LEU A 162 5.06 12.05 3.97
C LEU A 162 6.13 12.35 2.94
N ALA A 163 6.39 11.42 2.05
CA ALA A 163 7.37 11.55 0.98
C ALA A 163 6.75 11.20 -0.37
N VAL A 164 6.87 12.11 -1.34
CA VAL A 164 6.31 12.00 -2.68
C VAL A 164 7.42 11.58 -3.64
N LEU A 165 7.18 10.49 -4.36
CA LEU A 165 8.10 9.99 -5.38
C LEU A 165 7.78 10.56 -6.76
N ASP A 166 6.50 10.53 -7.14
CA ASP A 166 5.98 10.95 -8.45
C ASP A 166 4.62 11.62 -8.26
N GLY A 167 4.38 12.75 -8.92
CA GLY A 167 3.12 13.50 -8.84
C GLY A 167 3.10 14.60 -7.78
N THR A 168 1.90 14.99 -7.37
CA THR A 168 1.68 16.14 -6.48
C THR A 168 0.52 15.87 -5.54
N MET A 169 0.60 16.35 -4.30
CA MET A 169 -0.50 16.21 -3.35
C MET A 169 -0.53 17.36 -2.36
N GLY A 170 -1.75 17.71 -1.95
CA GLY A 170 -1.97 18.73 -0.94
C GLY A 170 -2.13 18.12 0.43
N VAL A 171 -1.58 18.79 1.44
CA VAL A 171 -1.51 18.32 2.82
C VAL A 171 -2.04 19.40 3.75
N ILE A 172 -2.94 19.00 4.65
CA ILE A 172 -3.44 19.85 5.74
C ILE A 172 -3.27 19.13 7.08
N ASN A 173 -3.16 19.90 8.16
CA ASN A 173 -3.38 19.40 9.51
C ASN A 173 -4.81 19.76 9.94
N PRO A 174 -5.71 18.80 10.16
CA PRO A 174 -7.09 19.11 10.55
C PRO A 174 -7.22 19.72 11.96
N GLU A 175 -6.21 19.57 12.83
CA GLU A 175 -6.23 20.15 14.18
C GLU A 175 -5.92 21.65 14.20
N VAL A 176 -5.26 22.17 13.15
CA VAL A 176 -4.84 23.57 13.08
C VAL A 176 -5.37 24.20 11.79
N PRO A 177 -6.19 25.27 11.87
CA PRO A 177 -6.58 26.00 10.68
C PRO A 177 -5.34 26.62 10.03
N GLY A 178 -5.10 26.29 8.77
CA GLY A 178 -3.94 26.75 8.03
C GLY A 178 -4.08 26.49 6.53
N PRO A 179 -3.20 27.10 5.72
CA PRO A 179 -3.18 26.85 4.29
C PRO A 179 -2.80 25.40 4.00
N GLU A 180 -3.34 24.88 2.89
CA GLU A 180 -2.89 23.61 2.31
C GLU A 180 -1.45 23.75 1.83
N VAL A 181 -0.60 22.83 2.28
CA VAL A 181 0.80 22.75 1.85
C VAL A 181 0.87 21.78 0.69
N MET A 182 1.31 22.28 -0.47
CA MET A 182 1.51 21.44 -1.65
C MET A 182 2.87 20.75 -1.58
N VAL A 183 2.88 19.43 -1.69
CA VAL A 183 4.09 18.61 -1.74
C VAL A 183 4.24 18.08 -3.15
N GLU A 184 5.34 18.43 -3.79
CA GLU A 184 5.65 18.06 -5.17
C GLU A 184 6.53 16.80 -5.26
N GLU A 185 6.88 16.42 -6.48
CA GLU A 185 7.76 15.31 -6.76
C GLU A 185 9.10 15.43 -6.02
N LYS A 186 9.60 14.31 -5.50
CA LYS A 186 10.87 14.24 -4.78
C LYS A 186 10.92 15.15 -3.56
N GLN A 187 9.79 15.51 -2.98
CA GLN A 187 9.72 16.27 -1.73
C GLN A 187 9.16 15.41 -0.60
N LYS A 188 9.46 15.83 0.63
CA LYS A 188 8.83 15.33 1.84
C LYS A 188 8.41 16.45 2.75
N THR A 189 7.39 16.18 3.55
CA THR A 189 6.95 17.05 4.65
C THR A 189 6.73 16.20 5.90
N THR A 190 6.83 16.86 7.04
CA THR A 190 6.53 16.27 8.34
C THR A 190 5.40 17.07 8.97
N VAL A 191 4.40 16.37 9.49
CA VAL A 191 3.26 16.96 10.19
C VAL A 191 3.25 16.43 11.61
N ARG A 192 3.29 17.37 12.56
CA ARG A 192 3.21 17.09 13.99
C ARG A 192 1.87 17.55 14.53
N ARG A 193 1.49 16.99 15.67
CA ARG A 193 0.26 17.34 16.37
C ARG A 193 0.21 18.83 16.72
N GLY A 194 -0.92 19.48 16.49
CA GLY A 194 -1.12 20.90 16.81
C GLY A 194 -0.22 21.90 16.07
N VAL A 195 0.50 21.48 15.01
CA VAL A 195 1.34 22.37 14.20
C VAL A 195 0.98 22.21 12.72
N PRO A 196 0.91 23.30 11.93
CA PRO A 196 0.74 23.20 10.48
C PRO A 196 1.81 22.30 9.83
N PRO A 197 1.53 21.71 8.66
CA PRO A 197 2.52 20.93 7.93
C PRO A 197 3.82 21.72 7.72
N ALA A 198 4.96 21.08 7.93
CA ALA A 198 6.25 21.73 7.68
C ALA A 198 6.41 22.06 6.20
N VAL A 199 7.22 23.07 5.90
CA VAL A 199 7.56 23.42 4.51
C VAL A 199 8.19 22.19 3.83
N PRO A 200 7.77 21.82 2.62
CA PRO A 200 8.33 20.67 1.91
C PRO A 200 9.82 20.85 1.67
N ILE A 201 10.59 19.79 1.94
CA ILE A 201 12.02 19.72 1.67
C ILE A 201 12.30 18.65 0.62
N ALA A 202 13.34 18.85 -0.18
CA ALA A 202 13.75 17.85 -1.16
C ALA A 202 14.22 16.55 -0.49
N LEU A 203 13.83 15.42 -1.06
CA LEU A 203 14.35 14.11 -0.72
C LEU A 203 15.81 14.01 -1.15
N THR A 204 16.62 13.38 -0.31
CA THR A 204 18.00 13.03 -0.67
C THR A 204 18.01 11.91 -1.72
N ALA A 205 19.10 11.79 -2.48
CA ALA A 205 19.24 10.72 -3.47
C ALA A 205 19.08 9.31 -2.86
N ALA A 206 19.55 9.10 -1.64
CA ALA A 206 19.39 7.84 -0.92
C ALA A 206 17.92 7.55 -0.57
N GLU A 207 17.16 8.56 -0.14
CA GLU A 207 15.74 8.40 0.16
C GLU A 207 14.92 8.15 -1.10
N ILE A 208 15.23 8.87 -2.20
CA ILE A 208 14.61 8.62 -3.51
C ILE A 208 14.88 7.19 -3.95
N ALA A 209 16.13 6.72 -3.85
CA ALA A 209 16.48 5.35 -4.22
C ALA A 209 15.73 4.31 -3.36
N ALA A 210 15.65 4.52 -2.04
CA ALA A 210 14.94 3.63 -1.13
C ALA A 210 13.43 3.60 -1.42
N LEU A 211 12.83 4.76 -1.67
CA LEU A 211 11.40 4.88 -2.00
C LEU A 211 11.09 4.28 -3.38
N THR A 212 11.96 4.51 -4.36
CA THR A 212 11.86 3.91 -5.70
C THR A 212 11.96 2.40 -5.63
N ALA A 213 12.93 1.87 -4.88
CA ALA A 213 13.09 0.43 -4.69
C ALA A 213 11.84 -0.19 -4.05
N TRP A 214 11.22 0.49 -3.08
CA TRP A 214 9.97 0.01 -2.49
C TRP A 214 8.78 0.10 -3.46
N ALA A 215 8.67 1.18 -4.23
CA ALA A 215 7.62 1.37 -5.23
C ALA A 215 7.71 0.33 -6.37
N GLN A 216 8.92 0.01 -6.81
CA GLN A 216 9.21 -0.93 -7.89
C GLN A 216 9.31 -2.38 -7.42
N ALA A 217 9.40 -2.64 -6.11
CA ALA A 217 9.45 -4.00 -5.59
C ALA A 217 8.23 -4.79 -6.07
N VAL A 218 8.39 -5.57 -7.14
CA VAL A 218 7.36 -6.49 -7.60
C VAL A 218 7.30 -7.57 -6.55
N TRP A 219 6.23 -7.58 -5.77
CA TRP A 219 5.96 -8.68 -4.86
C TRP A 219 5.49 -9.85 -5.71
N GLN A 220 6.45 -10.71 -6.05
CA GLN A 220 6.15 -11.98 -6.70
C GLN A 220 5.22 -12.75 -5.78
N VAL A 221 3.99 -13.01 -6.23
CA VAL A 221 3.14 -14.01 -5.59
C VAL A 221 3.91 -15.32 -5.69
N GLY A 222 4.42 -15.78 -4.56
CA GLY A 222 5.07 -17.07 -4.49
C GLY A 222 4.07 -18.13 -4.91
N ALA A 223 4.30 -18.70 -6.09
CA ALA A 223 3.81 -20.00 -6.51
C ALA A 223 4.29 -21.07 -5.50
N ALA A 224 3.65 -21.10 -4.34
CA ALA A 224 3.80 -22.12 -3.32
C ALA A 224 2.41 -22.54 -2.84
N ALA A 225 1.54 -22.85 -3.81
CA ALA A 225 0.34 -23.66 -3.61
C ALA A 225 0.48 -24.91 -4.50
N GLY A 226 0.86 -26.04 -3.87
CA GLY A 226 0.63 -27.38 -4.41
C GLY A 226 1.74 -27.99 -5.28
N THR A 227 2.83 -28.46 -4.67
CA THR A 227 3.50 -29.67 -5.18
C THR A 227 3.42 -30.74 -4.10
N GLY A 228 2.41 -31.60 -4.23
CA GLY A 228 2.20 -32.73 -3.34
C GLY A 228 1.17 -33.69 -3.93
N ALA A 229 1.64 -34.88 -4.28
CA ALA A 229 0.93 -36.08 -4.73
C ALA A 229 0.54 -36.16 -6.22
N GLY A 230 1.33 -36.94 -6.97
CA GLY A 230 1.03 -37.39 -8.33
C GLY A 230 2.18 -38.22 -8.92
N THR A 231 2.32 -39.46 -8.44
CA THR A 231 3.23 -40.51 -8.94
C THR A 231 3.05 -40.77 -10.44
N GLY A 232 4.17 -40.85 -11.18
CA GLY A 232 4.18 -41.33 -12.56
C GLY A 232 5.60 -41.49 -13.09
N ALA A 233 6.12 -42.71 -13.01
CA ALA A 233 7.38 -43.13 -13.59
C ALA A 233 7.34 -43.14 -15.13
N GLY A 234 8.45 -42.78 -15.76
CA GLY A 234 8.63 -42.93 -17.21
C GLY A 234 10.06 -42.57 -17.64
N ALA A 235 10.88 -43.61 -17.83
CA ALA A 235 12.27 -43.54 -18.27
C ALA A 235 12.39 -43.12 -19.75
N GLY A 236 13.51 -42.48 -20.10
CA GLY A 236 13.91 -42.23 -21.48
C GLY A 236 15.29 -41.57 -21.58
N ALA A 237 16.29 -42.40 -21.85
CA ALA A 237 17.69 -42.05 -22.08
C ALA A 237 17.90 -41.27 -23.39
N GLY A 238 18.96 -40.44 -23.46
CA GLY A 238 19.37 -39.86 -24.74
C GLY A 238 20.47 -38.79 -24.73
N VAL A 239 21.73 -39.24 -24.60
CA VAL A 239 22.93 -38.75 -25.33
C VAL A 239 23.37 -37.27 -25.19
N ALA A 240 24.52 -37.08 -24.54
CA ALA A 240 25.41 -35.92 -24.68
C ALA A 240 26.16 -35.95 -26.03
N PRO A 241 26.62 -34.79 -26.52
CA PRO A 241 28.05 -34.71 -26.79
C PRO A 241 28.71 -33.45 -26.22
N THR A 242 29.96 -33.68 -25.82
CA THR A 242 31.00 -32.72 -25.42
C THR A 242 31.42 -31.83 -26.59
N THR A 243 31.52 -30.52 -26.36
CA THR A 243 32.65 -29.67 -26.83
C THR A 243 32.73 -28.40 -25.98
N ALA A 244 33.98 -28.03 -25.69
CA ALA A 244 34.39 -26.96 -24.77
C ALA A 244 34.47 -25.58 -25.44
N ALA A 245 34.79 -24.58 -24.60
CA ALA A 245 35.14 -23.17 -24.86
C ALA A 245 33.93 -22.20 -24.89
N GLU A 246 33.91 -21.05 -24.23
CA GLU A 246 34.81 -20.36 -23.30
C GLU A 246 34.05 -19.16 -22.69
N ALA A 247 34.43 -18.78 -21.47
CA ALA A 247 34.30 -17.46 -20.84
C ALA A 247 32.95 -16.87 -20.33
N ALA A 248 33.06 -16.50 -19.05
CA ALA A 248 32.55 -15.30 -18.38
C ALA A 248 31.23 -15.41 -17.60
N ALA A 249 31.42 -15.81 -16.35
CA ALA A 249 30.51 -15.66 -15.23
C ALA A 249 30.24 -14.19 -14.86
N THR A 250 29.02 -13.91 -14.39
CA THR A 250 28.75 -13.10 -13.18
C THR A 250 27.27 -13.23 -12.79
N THR A 251 26.91 -14.33 -12.12
CA THR A 251 25.72 -14.40 -11.28
C THR A 251 26.08 -13.99 -9.84
N PRO A 252 25.35 -13.05 -9.20
CA PRO A 252 25.70 -12.55 -7.88
C PRO A 252 25.20 -13.45 -6.72
N TRP A 253 26.10 -13.64 -5.75
CA TRP A 253 25.97 -13.93 -4.31
C TRP A 253 24.66 -14.52 -3.74
N TYR A 254 24.69 -15.80 -3.37
CA TYR A 254 24.19 -16.28 -2.08
C TYR A 254 25.07 -17.46 -1.67
N LEU A 255 26.16 -17.20 -0.94
CA LEU A 255 26.93 -18.20 -0.22
C LEU A 255 26.23 -18.48 1.11
N SER A 256 25.41 -19.54 1.16
CA SER A 256 25.23 -20.29 2.39
C SER A 256 26.42 -21.23 2.54
N ALA A 257 27.23 -21.02 3.58
CA ALA A 257 28.29 -21.95 3.96
C ALA A 257 27.67 -23.31 4.33
N PRO A 258 28.26 -24.46 3.94
CA PRO A 258 27.81 -25.76 4.41
C PRO A 258 28.31 -26.02 5.84
N VAL A 259 27.38 -26.46 6.69
CA VAL A 259 27.63 -27.08 7.99
C VAL A 259 28.41 -28.37 7.78
N LEU A 260 29.60 -28.47 8.37
CA LEU A 260 30.35 -29.71 8.52
C LEU A 260 30.25 -30.16 9.98
N ALA A 261 29.64 -31.34 10.19
CA ALA A 261 29.56 -31.99 11.48
C ALA A 261 30.84 -32.81 11.75
N GLY A 262 31.39 -32.71 12.97
CA GLY A 262 32.35 -33.68 13.48
C GLY A 262 33.24 -33.25 14.66
N ALA A 263 32.82 -33.63 15.87
CA ALA A 263 33.61 -33.98 17.06
C ALA A 263 34.18 -32.89 18.03
N VAL A 264 33.49 -32.76 19.17
CA VAL A 264 33.92 -32.77 20.60
C VAL A 264 35.32 -32.25 20.99
N GLY A 265 35.37 -31.26 21.90
CA GLY A 265 36.50 -31.07 22.82
C GLY A 265 36.72 -29.64 23.37
N VAL A 266 36.08 -29.34 24.51
CA VAL A 266 36.40 -28.39 25.61
C VAL A 266 37.50 -27.30 25.41
N GLY A 267 37.16 -26.04 25.71
CA GLY A 267 38.13 -25.03 26.16
C GLY A 267 37.87 -23.61 25.67
N ALA A 268 37.57 -22.69 26.58
CA ALA A 268 37.20 -21.30 26.32
C ALA A 268 38.36 -20.40 25.86
N ALA A 269 38.09 -19.47 24.95
CA ALA A 269 38.63 -18.10 24.93
C ALA A 269 37.91 -17.26 23.85
N VAL A 270 37.40 -16.10 24.25
CA VAL A 270 36.80 -15.09 23.36
C VAL A 270 37.93 -14.19 22.87
N THR A 271 38.12 -14.08 21.55
CA THR A 271 39.07 -13.11 20.97
C THR A 271 38.36 -12.27 19.91
N THR A 272 38.27 -10.97 20.18
CA THR A 272 37.71 -9.96 19.28
C THR A 272 38.77 -9.55 18.26
N ALA A 273 38.48 -9.68 16.96
CA ALA A 273 39.32 -9.14 15.90
C ALA A 273 38.82 -7.74 15.50
N VAL A 274 39.69 -6.74 15.61
CA VAL A 274 39.46 -5.38 15.13
C VAL A 274 40.06 -5.27 13.73
N ILE A 275 39.23 -4.96 12.72
CA ILE A 275 39.65 -4.74 11.34
C ILE A 275 39.71 -3.23 11.11
N ILE A 276 40.91 -2.69 10.91
CA ILE A 276 41.11 -1.30 10.47
C ILE A 276 41.55 -1.35 9.01
N ALA A 277 40.68 -0.93 8.08
CA ALA A 277 41.01 -0.81 6.67
C ALA A 277 41.51 0.62 6.38
N GLY A 278 42.81 0.76 6.14
CA GLY A 278 43.39 2.00 5.60
C GLY A 278 43.22 2.04 4.08
N GLN A 279 42.79 3.19 3.54
CA GLN A 279 42.64 3.41 2.10
C GLN A 279 44.01 3.62 1.45
N GLY A 280 44.40 2.71 0.57
CA GLY A 280 45.55 2.82 -0.32
C GLY A 280 45.08 2.99 -1.76
N GLU A 281 45.57 4.05 -2.39
CA GLU A 281 45.27 4.51 -3.75
C GLU A 281 45.97 3.62 -4.79
N GLU A 282 45.26 2.60 -5.31
CA GLU A 282 45.33 2.05 -6.68
C GLU A 282 44.52 0.74 -6.79
N PRO A 283 43.75 0.53 -7.88
CA PRO A 283 42.88 -0.65 -8.02
C PRO A 283 43.68 -1.89 -8.43
N GLY A 284 43.77 -2.89 -7.54
CA GLY A 284 44.12 -4.26 -7.95
C GLY A 284 45.03 -5.06 -7.02
N LYS A 285 45.56 -4.50 -5.92
CA LYS A 285 46.37 -5.26 -4.95
C LYS A 285 46.04 -4.90 -3.51
N ALA A 286 45.00 -5.50 -2.95
CA ALA A 286 44.80 -5.51 -1.50
C ALA A 286 45.68 -6.61 -0.88
N THR A 287 46.80 -6.21 -0.27
CA THR A 287 47.65 -7.13 0.49
C THR A 287 47.19 -7.13 1.95
N VAL A 288 46.62 -8.24 2.42
CA VAL A 288 46.20 -8.40 3.83
C VAL A 288 47.41 -8.88 4.65
N ARG A 289 47.95 -8.01 5.50
CA ARG A 289 48.95 -8.41 6.52
C ARG A 289 48.23 -8.81 7.80
N ILE A 290 48.30 -10.09 8.13
CA ILE A 290 47.86 -10.62 9.43
C ILE A 290 49.10 -10.62 10.34
N THR A 291 49.09 -9.80 11.39
CA THR A 291 50.10 -9.86 12.45
C THR A 291 49.47 -10.54 13.65
N VAL A 292 50.01 -11.68 14.06
CA VAL A 292 49.62 -12.36 15.30
C VAL A 292 50.63 -11.91 16.37
N GLN A 293 50.14 -11.27 17.42
CA GLN A 293 50.91 -11.02 18.65
C GLN A 293 50.57 -12.15 19.63
N TRP A 294 51.60 -12.74 20.25
CA TRP A 294 51.48 -13.80 21.26
C TRP A 294 51.12 -13.22 22.62
#